data_AF-A0A846Q1V8-F1
#
_entry.id   AF-A0A846Q1V8-F1
#
_cell.length_a   1.000
_cell.length_b   1.000
_cell.length_c   1.000
_cell.angle_alpha   90.00
_cell.angle_beta   90.00
_cell.angle_gamma   90.00
#
_symmetry.space_group_name_H-M   'P 1'
#
loop_
_entity.id
_entity.type
_entity.pdbx_description
1 polymer ?
#
loop_
_entity_poly.entity_id
_entity_poly.type
_entity_poly.pdbx_seq_one_letter_code
_entity_poly.pdbx_strand_id
1 'polypeptide(L)'
;MRSCKTCTSTHKEEIEAKILDGFPCEEISRWILEEYNEKISGQAIRNHLKYHMLPGDILPSNIILEKINQLDDKINGIRELSKLINLNKRRLADLMAHELRLGCGKRPVFLSETRRVMKELREQLSLYFKIVY
;
A
#
# COMPACT_ATOMS: atom_id res chain seq x y z
N MET A 1 9.59 -41.58 -4.33
CA MET A 1 9.20 -40.17 -4.18
C MET A 1 8.89 -39.61 -5.56
N ARG A 2 7.71 -39.01 -5.80
CA ARG A 2 7.45 -38.31 -7.08
C ARG A 2 8.23 -37.00 -7.07
N SER A 3 8.96 -36.70 -8.14
CA SER A 3 9.70 -35.45 -8.28
C SER A 3 8.72 -34.26 -8.34
N CYS A 4 8.90 -33.26 -7.48
CA CYS A 4 8.16 -32.01 -7.56
C CYS A 4 8.60 -31.24 -8.80
N LYS A 5 7.64 -30.94 -9.69
CA LYS A 5 7.93 -30.26 -10.97
C LYS A 5 8.52 -28.86 -10.77
N THR A 6 8.07 -28.16 -9.72
CA THR A 6 8.61 -26.86 -9.33
C THR A 6 10.03 -26.96 -8.79
N CYS A 7 10.35 -28.00 -8.00
CA CYS A 7 11.73 -28.22 -7.53
C CYS A 7 12.71 -28.55 -8.66
N THR A 8 12.23 -29.18 -9.73
CA THR A 8 13.04 -29.54 -10.89
C THR A 8 13.13 -28.45 -11.96
N SER A 9 12.40 -27.35 -11.81
CA SER A 9 12.46 -26.21 -12.73
C SER A 9 13.76 -25.44 -12.52
N THR A 10 14.34 -24.93 -13.60
CA THR A 10 15.47 -24.00 -13.56
C THR A 10 15.09 -22.64 -12.98
N HIS A 11 13.80 -22.31 -12.96
CA HIS A 11 13.24 -21.05 -12.46
C HIS A 11 12.64 -21.20 -11.06
N LYS A 12 13.02 -22.25 -10.32
CA LYS A 12 12.50 -22.53 -8.97
C LYS A 12 12.53 -21.29 -8.07
N GLU A 13 13.67 -20.60 -7.99
CA GLU A 13 13.85 -19.46 -7.09
C GLU A 13 12.92 -18.30 -7.45
N GLU A 14 12.68 -18.06 -8.74
CA GLU A 14 11.79 -17.00 -9.21
C GLU A 14 10.31 -17.34 -8.94
N ILE A 15 9.94 -18.61 -9.12
CA ILE A 15 8.61 -19.12 -8.75
C ILE A 15 8.39 -18.92 -7.25
N GLU A 16 9.37 -19.30 -6.42
CA GLU A 16 9.32 -19.16 -4.96
C GLU A 16 9.21 -17.69 -4.53
N ALA A 17 9.95 -16.78 -5.17
CA ALA A 17 9.85 -15.34 -4.93
C ALA A 17 8.42 -14.82 -5.21
N LYS A 18 7.83 -15.18 -6.35
CA LYS A 18 6.45 -14.78 -6.67
C LYS A 18 5.42 -15.35 -5.70
N ILE A 19 5.64 -16.55 -5.18
CA ILE A 19 4.78 -17.11 -4.12
C ILE A 19 4.87 -16.25 -2.85
N LEU A 20 6.09 -15.85 -2.45
CA LEU A 20 6.32 -15.02 -1.27
C LEU A 20 5.77 -13.58 -1.43
N ASP A 21 5.77 -13.07 -2.65
CA ASP A 21 5.15 -11.79 -3.02
C ASP A 21 3.60 -11.85 -3.03
N GLY A 22 3.02 -13.04 -2.89
CA GLY A 22 1.57 -13.24 -2.76
C GLY A 22 0.82 -13.45 -4.08
N PHE A 23 1.52 -13.75 -5.18
CA PHE A 23 0.86 -14.01 -6.45
C PHE A 23 0.08 -15.35 -6.42
N PRO A 24 -1.13 -15.41 -7.01
CA PRO A 24 -1.90 -16.66 -7.13
C PRO A 24 -1.16 -17.73 -7.94
N CYS A 25 -1.23 -19.00 -7.53
CA CYS A 25 -0.54 -20.10 -8.23
C CYS A 25 -0.91 -20.22 -9.72
N GLU A 26 -2.16 -19.91 -10.10
CA GLU A 26 -2.59 -19.94 -11.51
C GLU A 26 -1.98 -18.80 -12.33
N GLU A 27 -1.73 -17.65 -11.70
CA GLU A 27 -1.06 -16.52 -12.34
C GLU A 27 0.42 -16.84 -12.54
N ILE A 28 1.07 -17.40 -11.52
CA ILE A 28 2.46 -17.87 -11.63
C ILE A 28 2.60 -18.96 -12.70
N SER A 29 1.64 -19.89 -12.78
CA SER A 29 1.59 -20.93 -13.81
C SER A 29 1.50 -20.37 -15.24
N ARG A 30 0.71 -19.31 -15.43
CA ARG A 30 0.61 -18.62 -16.71
C ARG A 30 1.89 -17.85 -17.03
N TRP A 31 2.40 -17.10 -16.06
CA TRP A 31 3.62 -16.31 -16.21
C TRP A 31 4.83 -17.17 -16.60
N ILE A 32 5.05 -18.33 -15.96
CA ILE A 32 6.19 -19.19 -16.31
C ILE A 32 6.05 -19.83 -17.70
N LEU A 33 4.82 -20.06 -18.15
CA LEU A 33 4.55 -20.51 -19.50
C LEU A 33 4.79 -19.39 -20.53
N GLU A 34 4.45 -18.16 -20.21
CA GLU A 34 4.60 -17.01 -21.10
C GLU A 34 6.06 -16.56 -21.22
N GLU A 35 6.77 -16.41 -20.10
CA GLU A 35 8.15 -15.91 -20.09
C GLU A 35 9.18 -16.98 -20.47
N TYR A 36 9.00 -18.20 -19.98
CA TYR A 36 10.00 -19.26 -20.07
C TYR A 36 9.56 -20.45 -20.92
N ASN A 37 8.33 -20.43 -21.45
CA ASN A 37 7.73 -21.55 -22.18
C ASN A 37 7.76 -22.86 -21.38
N GLU A 38 7.79 -22.78 -20.05
CA GLU A 38 7.85 -23.93 -19.16
C GLU A 38 6.45 -24.25 -18.60
N LYS A 39 6.01 -25.50 -18.77
CA LYS A 39 4.69 -25.94 -18.33
C LYS A 39 4.70 -26.45 -16.89
N ILE A 40 4.43 -25.56 -15.94
CA ILE A 40 4.20 -25.92 -14.54
C ILE A 40 2.77 -25.56 -14.17
N SER A 41 1.97 -26.54 -13.74
CA SER A 41 0.57 -26.29 -13.39
C SER A 41 0.44 -25.54 -12.06
N GLY A 42 -0.60 -24.73 -11.90
CA GLY A 42 -0.93 -24.09 -10.62
C GLY A 42 -1.05 -25.08 -9.46
N GLN A 43 -1.56 -26.29 -9.72
CA GLN A 43 -1.60 -27.37 -8.73
C GLN A 43 -0.21 -27.88 -8.31
N ALA A 44 0.75 -27.96 -9.23
CA ALA A 44 2.13 -28.34 -8.91
C ALA A 44 2.79 -27.28 -8.01
N ILE A 45 2.59 -26.00 -8.33
CA ILE A 45 3.05 -24.85 -7.53
C ILE A 45 2.41 -24.87 -6.14
N ARG A 46 1.11 -25.15 -6.04
CA ARG A 46 0.39 -25.27 -4.76
C ARG A 46 0.94 -26.41 -3.90
N ASN A 47 1.22 -27.56 -4.52
CA ASN A 47 1.83 -28.69 -3.83
C ASN A 47 3.26 -28.36 -3.39
N HIS A 48 4.01 -27.62 -4.22
CA HIS A 48 5.34 -27.13 -3.88
C HIS A 48 5.32 -26.23 -2.65
N LEU A 49 4.43 -25.24 -2.62
CA LEU A 49 4.21 -24.38 -1.46
C LEU A 49 3.90 -25.22 -0.21
N LYS A 50 2.96 -26.16 -0.33
CA LYS A 50 2.48 -26.97 0.80
C LYS A 50 3.54 -27.90 1.41
N TYR A 51 4.37 -28.53 0.58
CA TYR A 51 5.24 -29.64 1.00
C TYR A 51 6.74 -29.33 0.95
N HIS A 52 7.15 -28.26 0.29
CA HIS A 52 8.56 -27.92 0.09
C HIS A 52 8.92 -26.51 0.57
N MET A 53 8.03 -25.52 0.43
CA MET A 53 8.27 -24.17 0.94
C MET A 53 7.81 -23.96 2.38
N LEU A 54 6.82 -24.75 2.83
CA LEU A 54 6.46 -24.81 4.23
C LEU A 54 7.29 -25.92 4.88
N PRO A 55 8.45 -25.62 5.51
CA PRO A 55 8.86 -26.41 6.66
C PRO A 55 7.76 -26.23 7.73
N GLY A 56 7.79 -27.01 8.81
CA GLY A 56 6.85 -26.87 9.93
C GLY A 56 6.85 -25.53 10.66
N ASP A 57 7.32 -24.44 10.03
CA ASP A 57 7.49 -23.11 10.61
C ASP A 57 6.51 -22.15 9.94
N ILE A 58 5.36 -22.00 10.60
CA ILE A 58 4.61 -20.74 10.67
C ILE A 58 5.65 -19.62 10.78
N LEU A 59 5.62 -18.60 9.91
CA LEU A 59 6.43 -17.38 10.06
C LEU A 59 6.47 -17.03 11.55
N PRO A 60 7.65 -16.95 12.19
CA PRO A 60 7.70 -16.82 13.63
C PRO A 60 6.86 -15.59 14.01
N SER A 61 6.04 -15.75 15.04
CA SER A 61 4.90 -14.87 15.32
C SER A 61 5.30 -13.40 15.40
N ASN A 62 6.54 -13.15 15.78
CA ASN A 62 7.19 -11.84 15.81
C ASN A 62 7.23 -11.13 14.44
N ILE A 63 7.57 -11.82 13.34
CA ILE A 63 7.65 -11.20 12.00
C ILE A 63 6.25 -10.85 11.48
N ILE A 64 5.26 -11.71 11.75
CA ILE A 64 3.86 -11.42 11.43
C ILE A 64 3.37 -10.22 12.26
N LEU A 65 3.61 -10.22 13.58
CA LEU A 65 3.25 -9.11 14.46
C LEU A 65 3.91 -7.79 14.03
N GLU A 66 5.18 -7.83 13.64
CA GLU A 66 5.91 -6.64 13.22
C GLU A 66 5.35 -6.07 11.92
N LYS A 67 4.99 -6.93 10.95
CA LYS A 67 4.28 -6.51 9.73
C LYS A 67 2.86 -5.99 10.03
N ILE A 68 2.14 -6.60 10.96
CA ILE A 68 0.81 -6.12 11.39
C ILE A 68 0.92 -4.74 12.04
N ASN A 69 1.88 -4.54 12.95
CA ASN A 69 2.12 -3.27 13.61
C ASN A 69 2.49 -2.17 12.60
N GLN A 70 3.36 -2.46 11.63
CA GLN A 70 3.69 -1.53 10.55
C GLN A 70 2.47 -1.14 9.70
N LEU A 71 1.53 -2.08 9.49
CA LEU A 71 0.28 -1.79 8.78
C LEU A 71 -0.68 -0.96 9.64
N ASP A 72 -0.77 -1.23 10.95
CA ASP A 72 -1.58 -0.45 11.89
C ASP A 72 -1.11 1.01 11.98
N ASP A 73 0.20 1.24 12.02
CA ASP A 73 0.78 2.60 12.02
C ASP A 73 0.43 3.35 10.73
N LYS A 74 0.48 2.68 9.57
CA LYS A 74 0.06 3.26 8.28
C LYS A 74 -1.44 3.59 8.26
N ILE A 75 -2.29 2.71 8.79
CA ILE A 75 -3.75 2.93 8.86
C ILE A 75 -4.07 4.11 9.79
N ASN A 76 -3.39 4.22 10.93
CA ASN A 76 -3.54 5.34 11.84
C ASN A 76 -3.11 6.65 11.20
N GLY A 77 -2.00 6.67 10.45
CA GLY A 77 -1.58 7.83 9.65
C GLY A 77 -2.65 8.29 8.66
N ILE A 78 -3.29 7.36 7.94
CA ILE A 78 -4.38 7.66 6.98
C ILE A 78 -5.61 8.26 7.67
N ARG A 79 -5.96 7.77 8.87
CA ARG A 79 -7.07 8.33 9.67
C ARG A 79 -6.80 9.77 10.10
N GLU A 80 -5.60 10.07 10.59
CA GLU A 80 -5.24 11.42 11.01
C GLU A 80 -5.25 12.40 9.83
N LEU A 81 -4.78 11.98 8.66
CA LEU A 81 -4.94 12.79 7.44
C LEU A 81 -6.40 13.06 7.10
N SER A 82 -7.26 12.04 7.19
CA SER A 82 -8.68 12.20 6.89
C SER A 82 -9.34 13.23 7.81
N LYS A 83 -8.95 13.28 9.09
CA LYS A 83 -9.38 14.32 10.03
C LYS A 83 -8.89 15.71 9.60
N LEU A 84 -7.61 15.86 9.25
CA LEU A 84 -7.03 17.13 8.81
C LEU A 84 -7.67 17.65 7.52
N ILE A 85 -7.93 16.79 6.53
CA ILE A 85 -8.63 17.15 5.30
C ILE A 85 -10.03 17.68 5.62
N ASN A 86 -10.78 17.01 6.49
CA ASN A 86 -12.12 17.43 6.87
C ASN A 86 -12.11 18.76 7.64
N LEU A 87 -11.14 18.98 8.53
CA LEU A 87 -10.97 20.25 9.23
C LEU A 87 -10.70 21.40 8.25
N ASN A 88 -9.78 21.17 7.31
CA ASN A 88 -9.43 22.19 6.31
C ASN A 88 -10.58 22.49 5.34
N LYS A 89 -11.39 21.48 4.96
CA LYS A 89 -12.62 21.70 4.19
C LYS A 89 -13.60 22.62 4.91
N ARG A 90 -13.78 22.45 6.23
CA ARG A 90 -14.63 23.33 7.05
C ARG A 90 -14.08 24.75 7.12
N ARG A 91 -12.77 24.91 7.41
CA ARG A 91 -12.11 26.22 7.43
C ARG A 91 -12.26 26.97 6.10
N LEU A 92 -12.14 26.25 4.97
CA LEU A 92 -12.32 26.85 3.64
C LEU A 92 -13.76 27.29 3.41
N ALA A 93 -14.74 26.47 3.81
CA ALA A 93 -16.16 26.82 3.72
C ALA A 93 -16.51 28.06 4.57
N ASP A 94 -15.95 28.17 5.78
CA ASP A 94 -16.16 29.33 6.66
C ASP A 94 -15.57 30.61 6.06
N LEU A 95 -14.37 30.52 5.48
CA LEU A 95 -13.74 31.64 4.77
C LEU A 95 -14.57 32.08 3.55
N MET A 96 -15.07 31.13 2.76
CA MET A 96 -15.97 31.44 1.62
C MET A 96 -17.28 32.09 2.08
N ALA A 97 -17.88 31.61 3.18
CA ALA A 97 -19.10 32.16 3.75
C ALA A 97 -18.89 33.56 4.37
N HIS A 98 -17.69 33.84 4.87
CA HIS A 98 -17.31 35.16 5.36
C HIS A 98 -17.15 36.16 4.21
N GLU A 99 -16.52 35.76 3.09
CA GLU A 99 -16.41 36.60 1.89
C GLU A 99 -17.79 36.95 1.29
N LEU A 100 -18.69 35.97 1.20
CA LEU A 100 -20.06 36.19 0.74
C LEU A 100 -20.80 37.23 1.61
N ARG A 101 -20.52 37.28 2.91
CA ARG A 101 -21.13 38.22 3.87
C ARG A 101 -20.54 39.63 3.81
N LEU A 102 -19.26 39.77 3.48
CA LEU A 102 -18.59 41.08 3.42
C LEU A 102 -18.79 41.84 2.09
N GLY A 103 -19.32 41.17 1.06
CA GLY A 103 -19.46 41.72 -0.28
C GLY A 103 -18.10 41.80 -1.01
N CYS A 104 -18.11 41.60 -2.33
CA CYS A 104 -16.94 41.40 -3.23
C CYS A 104 -15.93 42.58 -3.35
N GLY A 105 -15.79 43.43 -2.33
CA GLY A 105 -15.03 44.68 -2.35
C GLY A 105 -13.75 44.75 -1.50
N LYS A 106 -13.51 43.82 -0.55
CA LYS A 106 -12.31 43.83 0.32
C LYS A 106 -11.36 42.65 0.06
N ARG A 107 -10.86 42.54 -1.19
CA ARG A 107 -9.97 41.46 -1.69
C ARG A 107 -8.60 41.22 -1.00
N PRO A 108 -7.94 42.15 -0.27
CA PRO A 108 -6.56 41.92 0.18
C PRO A 108 -6.39 40.86 1.28
N VAL A 109 -7.33 40.78 2.23
CA VAL A 109 -7.21 39.96 3.44
C VAL A 109 -7.50 38.48 3.17
N PHE A 110 -8.42 38.20 2.24
CA PHE A 110 -8.75 36.83 1.85
C PHE A 110 -7.54 36.12 1.23
N LEU A 111 -6.85 36.78 0.30
CA LEU A 111 -5.71 36.18 -0.40
C LEU A 111 -4.55 35.86 0.54
N SER A 112 -4.31 36.65 1.59
CA SER A 112 -3.27 36.35 2.58
C SER A 112 -3.66 35.19 3.49
N GLU A 113 -4.90 35.13 3.96
CA GLU A 113 -5.38 34.06 4.84
C GLU A 113 -5.48 32.73 4.07
N THR A 114 -6.00 32.75 2.84
CA THR A 114 -6.05 31.57 1.97
C THR A 114 -4.65 31.07 1.62
N ARG A 115 -3.69 31.96 1.31
CA ARG A 115 -2.29 31.55 1.11
C ARG A 115 -1.67 30.93 2.36
N ARG A 116 -1.98 31.46 3.55
CA ARG A 116 -1.50 30.89 4.82
C ARG A 116 -2.05 29.49 5.04
N VAL A 117 -3.36 29.31 4.87
CA VAL A 117 -4.01 27.99 5.01
C VAL A 117 -3.48 26.99 3.97
N MET A 118 -3.28 27.41 2.71
CA MET A 118 -2.69 26.56 1.67
C MET A 118 -1.23 26.19 1.97
N LYS A 119 -0.46 27.09 2.59
CA LYS A 119 0.91 26.81 3.02
C LYS A 119 0.93 25.82 4.19
N GLU A 120 0.09 26.01 5.22
CA GLU A 120 -0.07 25.10 6.35
C GLU A 120 -0.45 23.68 5.87
N LEU A 121 -1.40 23.57 4.93
CA LEU A 121 -1.79 22.31 4.29
C LEU A 121 -0.62 21.62 3.58
N ARG A 122 0.21 22.40 2.86
CA ARG A 122 1.35 21.87 2.11
C ARG A 122 2.45 21.33 3.03
N GLU A 123 2.71 22.03 4.14
CA GLU A 123 3.66 21.60 5.17
C GLU A 123 3.18 20.35 5.90
N GLN A 124 1.89 20.27 6.25
CA GLN A 124 1.28 19.08 6.85
C GLN A 124 1.31 17.87 5.93
N LEU A 125 1.01 18.06 4.64
CA LEU A 125 1.12 16.99 3.63
C LEU A 125 2.57 16.54 3.43
N SER A 126 3.53 17.47 3.45
CA SER A 126 4.97 17.13 3.34
C SER A 126 5.46 16.29 4.53
N LEU A 127 5.05 16.62 5.75
CA LEU A 127 5.33 15.83 6.95
C LEU A 127 4.75 14.42 6.85
N TYR A 128 3.54 14.29 6.32
CA TYR A 128 2.92 12.99 6.10
C TYR A 128 3.68 12.12 5.08
N PHE A 129 4.10 12.70 3.95
CA PHE A 129 4.86 11.95 2.95
C PHE A 129 6.17 11.40 3.50
N LYS A 130 6.82 12.08 4.46
CA LYS A 130 8.02 11.59 5.16
C LYS A 130 7.75 10.47 6.19
N ILE A 131 6.51 10.30 6.63
CA ILE A 131 6.11 9.25 7.57
C ILE A 131 5.69 7.98 6.82
N VAL A 132 5.13 8.14 5.61
CA VAL A 132 4.59 7.03 4.81
C VAL A 132 5.59 6.43 3.83
N TYR A 133 6.59 7.20 3.38
CA TYR A 133 7.66 6.78 2.48
C TYR A 133 9.03 7.01 3.13
#